data_AF-A0A2A6FD73-F1
#
_entry.id   AF-A0A2A6FD73-F1
#
_cell.length_a   1.000
_cell.length_b   1.000
_cell.length_c   1.000
_cell.angle_alpha   90.00
_cell.angle_beta   90.00
_cell.angle_gamma   90.00
#
_symmetry.space_group_name_H-M   'P 1'
#
loop_
_entity.id
_entity.type
_entity.pdbx_description
1 polymer ?
#
loop_
_entity_poly.entity_id
_entity_poly.type
_entity_poly.pdbx_seq_one_letter_code
_entity_poly.pdbx_strand_id
1 'polypeptide(L)' 'MPTIPARRGFFRNAMNALIEARQREANRYVSGVLLYLDDETLKAHGYDREDLRKAANSPYV' A
#
# COMPACT_ATOMS: atom_id res chain seq x y z
N MET A 1 42.59 -14.85 -0.48
CA MET A 1 41.16 -15.19 -0.30
C MET A 1 40.34 -13.92 -0.46
N PRO A 2 39.34 -13.84 -1.35
CA PRO A 2 38.49 -12.66 -1.44
C PRO A 2 37.38 -12.77 -0.39
N THR A 3 37.33 -11.82 0.56
CA THR A 3 36.21 -11.67 1.48
C THR A 3 35.07 -10.96 0.76
N ILE A 4 34.01 -11.68 0.41
CA ILE A 4 32.79 -11.11 -0.17
C ILE A 4 32.22 -10.12 0.86
N PRO A 5 32.13 -8.81 0.57
CA PRO A 5 31.56 -7.86 1.51
C PRO A 5 30.07 -8.15 1.66
N ALA A 6 29.69 -8.74 2.79
CA ALA A 6 28.31 -9.05 3.10
C ALA A 6 27.48 -7.76 3.28
N ARG A 7 26.46 -7.63 2.42
CA ARG A 7 25.06 -7.56 2.89
C ARG A 7 24.56 -6.24 3.52
N ARG A 8 25.19 -5.08 3.28
CA ARG A 8 24.64 -3.78 3.76
C ARG A 8 23.39 -3.30 3.00
N GLY A 9 23.23 -3.70 1.73
CA GLY A 9 22.06 -3.36 0.90
C GLY A 9 20.85 -4.31 1.05
N PHE A 10 21.11 -5.59 1.34
CA PHE A 10 20.06 -6.62 1.41
C PHE A 10 19.07 -6.37 2.56
N PHE A 11 19.53 -6.00 3.75
CA PHE A 11 18.64 -5.70 4.88
C PHE A 11 17.79 -4.45 4.62
N ARG A 12 18.38 -3.39 4.05
CA ARG A 12 17.65 -2.17 3.67
C ARG A 12 16.57 -2.47 2.63
N ASN A 13 16.90 -3.27 1.62
CA ASN A 13 15.94 -3.66 0.59
C ASN A 13 14.82 -4.53 1.15
N ALA A 14 15.13 -5.49 2.02
CA ALA A 14 14.12 -6.32 2.69
C ALA A 14 13.21 -5.49 3.60
N MET A 15 13.75 -4.52 4.34
CA MET A 15 12.96 -3.59 5.14
C MET A 15 12.08 -2.67 4.30
N ASN A 16 12.60 -2.13 3.20
CA ASN A 16 11.79 -1.35 2.26
C ASN A 16 10.65 -2.19 1.69
N ALA A 17 10.92 -3.43 1.28
CA ALA A 17 9.90 -4.34 0.77
C ALA A 17 8.82 -4.67 1.82
N LEU A 18 9.20 -4.83 3.09
CA LEU A 18 8.27 -5.06 4.19
C LEU A 18 7.40 -3.83 4.47
N ILE A 19 8.01 -2.64 4.52
CA ILE A 19 7.31 -1.38 4.73
C ILE A 19 6.32 -1.14 3.58
N GLU A 20 6.75 -1.36 2.34
CA GLU A 20 5.92 -1.22 1.16
C GLU A 20 4.75 -2.22 1.19
N ALA A 21 5.01 -3.49 1.52
CA ALA A 21 3.95 -4.48 1.69
C ALA A 21 2.93 -4.07 2.76
N ARG A 22 3.38 -3.52 3.89
CA ARG A 22 2.50 -3.05 4.96
C ARG A 22 1.71 -1.79 4.57
N GLN A 23 2.32 -0.88 3.84
CA GLN A 23 1.64 0.30 3.29
C GLN A 23 0.52 -0.12 2.32
N ARG A 24 0.77 -1.11 1.47
CA ARG A 24 -0.27 -1.65 0.56
C ARG A 24 -1.43 -2.27 1.33
N GLU A 25 -1.15 -3.06 2.37
CA GLU A 25 -2.19 -3.66 3.21
C GLU A 25 -3.02 -2.59 3.92
N ALA A 26 -2.37 -1.57 4.50
CA ALA A 26 -3.05 -0.45 5.11
C ALA A 26 -3.92 0.32 4.10
N ASN A 27 -3.42 0.53 2.88
CA ASN A 27 -4.16 1.23 1.83
C ASN A 27 -5.43 0.45 1.41
N ARG A 28 -5.34 -0.88 1.29
CA ARG A 28 -6.52 -1.73 1.03
C ARG A 28 -7.55 -1.64 2.15
N TYR A 29 -7.09 -1.71 3.39
CA TYR A 29 -7.97 -1.62 4.55
C TYR A 29 -8.69 -0.27 4.60
N VAL A 30 -7.96 0.83 4.48
CA VAL A 30 -8.53 2.18 4.48
C VAL A 30 -9.47 2.36 3.28
N SER A 31 -9.10 1.88 2.10
CA SER A 31 -9.96 1.92 0.92
C SER A 31 -11.26 1.15 1.13
N GLY A 32 -11.20 -0.04 1.77
CA GLY A 32 -12.39 -0.80 2.16
C GLY A 32 -13.28 -0.05 3.17
N VAL A 33 -12.68 0.61 4.16
CA VAL A 33 -13.40 1.44 5.12
C VAL A 33 -14.06 2.64 4.44
N LEU A 34 -13.33 3.34 3.55
CA LEU A 34 -13.86 4.48 2.80
C LEU A 34 -15.02 4.08 1.88
N LEU A 35 -15.01 2.86 1.33
CA LEU A 35 -16.13 2.35 0.53
C LEU A 35 -17.44 2.17 1.32
N TYR A 36 -17.40 2.17 2.66
CA TYR A 36 -18.63 2.22 3.47
C TYR A 36 -19.25 3.62 3.56
N LEU A 37 -18.50 4.67 3.24
CA LEU A 37 -19.04 6.03 3.17
C LEU A 37 -19.89 6.20 1.91
N ASP A 38 -20.87 7.09 1.97
CA ASP A 38 -21.70 7.45 0.82
C ASP A 38 -20.92 8.29 -0.22
N ASP A 39 -21.47 8.41 -1.43
CA ASP A 39 -20.81 9.13 -2.53
C ASP A 39 -20.65 10.63 -2.26
N GLU A 40 -21.58 11.25 -1.52
CA GLU A 40 -21.51 12.68 -1.21
C GLU A 40 -20.37 12.96 -0.24
N THR A 41 -20.24 12.13 0.81
CA THR A 41 -19.13 12.18 1.76
C THR A 41 -17.79 11.90 1.08
N LEU A 42 -17.71 10.89 0.21
CA LEU A 42 -16.49 10.59 -0.55
C LEU A 42 -16.08 11.78 -1.43
N LYS A 43 -17.02 12.36 -2.16
CA LYS A 43 -16.78 13.52 -3.03
C LYS A 43 -16.40 14.77 -2.24
N ALA A 44 -17.02 14.99 -1.08
CA ALA A 44 -16.67 16.10 -0.17
C ALA A 44 -15.22 16.00 0.33
N HIS A 45 -14.70 14.78 0.47
CA HIS A 45 -13.31 14.51 0.83
C HIS A 45 -12.37 14.33 -0.38
N GLY A 46 -12.87 14.49 -1.61
CA GLY A 46 -12.07 14.39 -2.83
C GLY A 46 -11.71 12.96 -3.25
N TYR A 47 -12.43 11.96 -2.75
CA TYR A 47 -12.26 10.56 -3.13
C TYR A 47 -13.22 10.17 -4.26
N ASP A 48 -12.70 9.44 -5.25
CA ASP A 48 -13.50 8.74 -6.25
C ASP A 48 -13.71 7.29 -5.81
N ARG A 49 -14.98 6.87 -5.74
CA ARG A 49 -15.37 5.51 -5.35
C ARG A 49 -14.80 4.45 -6.28
N GLU A 50 -14.67 4.73 -7.57
CA GLU A 50 -14.11 3.78 -8.53
C GLU A 50 -12.61 3.56 -8.30
N ASP A 51 -11.88 4.60 -7.91
CA ASP A 51 -10.46 4.48 -7.59
C ASP A 51 -10.23 3.78 -6.25
N LEU A 52 -11.08 4.03 -5.25
CA LEU A 52 -11.08 3.27 -3.99
C LEU A 52 -11.41 1.79 -4.22
N ARG A 53 -12.33 1.46 -5.13
CA ARG A 53 -12.64 0.08 -5.53
C ARG A 53 -11.45 -0.62 -6.15
N LYS A 54 -10.71 0.05 -7.03
CA LYS A 54 -9.49 -0.49 -7.63
C LYS A 54 -8.41 -0.70 -6.56
N ALA A 55 -8.22 0.26 -5.66
CA ALA A 55 -7.24 0.16 -4.59
C ALA A 55 -7.57 -0.96 -3.59
N ALA A 56 -8.84 -1.14 -3.24
CA ALA A 56 -9.29 -2.21 -2.34
C ALA A 56 -9.16 -3.62 -2.97
N ASN A 57 -9.47 -3.76 -4.26
CA ASN A 57 -9.48 -5.07 -4.94
C ASN A 57 -8.16 -5.43 -5.62
N SER A 58 -7.24 -4.49 -5.80
CA SER A 58 -5.99 -4.76 -6.52
C SER A 58 -5.07 -5.66 -5.68
N PRO A 59 -4.70 -6.87 -6.17
CA PRO A 59 -3.73 -7.71 -5.49
C PRO A 59 -2.28 -7.20 -5.63
N TYR A 60 -2.03 -6.23 -6.53
CA TYR A 60 -0.70 -5.87 -7.03
C TYR A 60 -0.35 -4.38 -6.97
N VAL A 61 -1.28 -3.52 -6.54
CA VAL A 61 -1.03 -2.09 -6.29
C VAL A 61 -0.72 -1.89 -4.81
#